data_AF-A0A6I9PRE0-F1
#
_entry.id   AF-A0A6I9PRE0-F1
#
_cell.length_a   1.000
_cell.length_b   1.000
_cell.length_c   1.000
_cell.angle_alpha   90.00
_cell.angle_beta   90.00
_cell.angle_gamma   90.00
#
_symmetry.space_group_name_H-M   'P 1'
#
loop_
_entity.id
_entity.type
_entity.pdbx_description
1 polymer ?
#
loop_
_entity_poly.entity_id
_entity_poly.type
_entity_poly.pdbx_seq_one_letter_code
_entity_poly.pdbx_strand_id
1 'polypeptide(L)'
;MLASLSTMMSHGFKSSKQDFTFGPWKVTAARNHIMKSKDIEGLAGEMNMPSLPEMLFGDNILRIQHNDGYGIEFNAIDALRRVNNMEDAVKVACAQEWQESRADSEHSKEVVRPYDWTYTTDYRGTLIGENMQMKVVKTEERIDMEKLKAREQIMFFDEVLLFEDELHDHGVSMISGKIVSNR
;
A
#
# COMPACT_ATOMS: atom_id res chain seq x y z
N MET A 1 30.32 13.70 -41.12
CA MET A 1 29.17 14.20 -40.34
C MET A 1 28.24 13.01 -40.11
N LEU A 2 28.42 12.32 -38.98
CA LEU A 2 27.68 11.10 -38.66
C LEU A 2 26.38 11.48 -37.93
N ALA A 3 25.29 10.92 -38.41
CA ALA A 3 23.94 11.12 -37.91
C ALA A 3 23.83 10.68 -36.44
N SER A 4 23.31 11.57 -35.61
CA SER A 4 22.89 11.26 -34.24
C SER A 4 21.51 10.61 -34.30
N LEU A 5 21.44 9.32 -33.98
CA LEU A 5 20.21 8.58 -33.72
C LEU A 5 20.54 7.40 -32.81
N SER A 6 20.33 7.60 -31.52
CA SER A 6 19.92 6.52 -30.63
C SER A 6 19.19 7.14 -29.44
N THR A 7 17.93 7.49 -29.68
CA THR A 7 16.96 7.71 -28.62
C THR A 7 16.71 6.35 -27.98
N MET A 8 17.49 6.02 -26.93
CA MET A 8 17.18 4.86 -26.10
C MET A 8 15.90 5.16 -25.32
N MET A 9 14.88 4.35 -25.60
CA MET A 9 13.60 4.29 -24.92
C MET A 9 13.84 4.04 -23.41
N SER A 10 13.66 5.06 -22.57
CA SER A 10 13.33 4.82 -21.16
C SER A 10 11.84 4.53 -21.10
N HIS A 11 11.46 3.25 -21.05
CA HIS A 11 10.13 2.88 -20.55
C HIS A 11 10.12 3.12 -19.04
N GLY A 12 10.19 4.39 -18.63
CA GLY A 12 9.99 4.80 -17.26
C GLY A 12 8.53 4.53 -16.89
N PHE A 13 8.31 3.99 -15.69
CA PHE A 13 6.98 3.95 -15.09
C PHE A 13 6.34 5.34 -15.22
N LYS A 14 5.17 5.41 -15.86
CA LYS A 14 4.45 6.67 -16.04
C LYS A 14 3.43 6.81 -14.94
N SER A 15 3.62 7.80 -14.07
CA SER A 15 2.59 8.17 -13.10
C SER A 15 1.26 8.42 -13.81
N SER A 16 0.18 7.88 -13.24
CA SER A 16 -1.17 8.02 -13.76
C SER A 16 -2.12 8.37 -12.63
N LYS A 17 -3.13 9.17 -12.97
CA LYS A 17 -4.23 9.48 -12.07
C LYS A 17 -5.52 9.34 -12.86
N GLN A 18 -6.45 8.57 -12.33
CA GLN A 18 -7.77 8.40 -12.90
C GLN A 18 -8.81 8.84 -11.87
N ASP A 19 -9.66 9.76 -12.29
CA ASP A 19 -10.79 10.23 -11.50
C ASP A 19 -12.08 9.73 -12.15
N PHE A 20 -13.00 9.19 -11.35
CA PHE A 20 -14.33 8.77 -11.77
C PHE A 20 -15.36 9.36 -10.82
N THR A 21 -16.49 9.80 -11.35
CA THR A 21 -17.54 10.46 -10.57
C THR A 21 -18.86 9.76 -10.79
N PHE A 22 -19.56 9.48 -9.69
CA PHE A 22 -20.87 8.85 -9.69
C PHE A 22 -21.76 9.54 -8.65
N GLY A 23 -22.72 10.33 -9.14
CA GLY A 23 -23.54 11.18 -8.27
C GLY A 23 -22.66 12.11 -7.41
N PRO A 24 -22.81 12.12 -6.07
CA PRO A 24 -22.00 12.96 -5.19
C PRO A 24 -20.66 12.33 -4.79
N TRP A 25 -20.31 11.17 -5.36
CA TRP A 25 -19.08 10.45 -5.05
C TRP A 25 -18.04 10.65 -6.15
N LYS A 26 -16.79 10.83 -5.71
CA LYS A 26 -15.60 10.84 -6.55
C LYS A 26 -14.66 9.73 -6.11
N VAL A 27 -14.26 8.89 -7.07
CA VAL A 27 -13.19 7.91 -6.93
C VAL A 27 -11.94 8.49 -7.57
N THR A 28 -10.81 8.42 -6.87
CA THR A 28 -9.49 8.80 -7.36
C THR A 28 -8.54 7.61 -7.19
N ALA A 29 -7.97 7.14 -8.29
CA ALA A 29 -6.92 6.14 -8.32
C ALA A 29 -5.64 6.80 -8.85
N ALA A 30 -4.62 6.97 -8.00
CA ALA A 30 -3.31 7.47 -8.39
C ALA A 30 -2.26 6.38 -8.25
N ARG A 31 -1.45 6.25 -9.30
CA ARG A 31 -0.35 5.31 -9.42
C ARG A 31 0.91 6.10 -9.76
N ASN A 32 1.93 5.94 -8.96
CA ASN A 32 3.20 6.62 -8.97
C ASN A 32 4.33 5.59 -8.89
N HIS A 33 5.57 6.04 -9.10
CA HIS A 33 6.74 5.18 -9.00
C HIS A 33 6.96 4.69 -7.56
N ILE A 34 7.76 3.63 -7.42
CA ILE A 34 8.29 3.19 -6.12
C ILE A 34 9.09 4.33 -5.46
N MET A 35 9.05 4.38 -4.13
CA MET A 35 9.84 5.30 -3.34
C MET A 35 11.35 5.06 -3.56
N LYS A 36 12.14 6.13 -3.48
CA LYS A 36 13.59 6.03 -3.60
C LYS A 36 14.18 5.49 -2.30
N SER A 37 15.29 4.77 -2.38
CA SER A 37 15.93 4.12 -1.22
C SER A 37 16.19 5.06 -0.05
N LYS A 38 16.64 6.30 -0.31
CA LYS A 38 16.86 7.31 0.74
C LYS A 38 15.58 7.70 1.48
N ASP A 39 14.46 7.80 0.77
CA ASP A 39 13.16 8.15 1.35
C ASP A 39 12.59 6.95 2.12
N ILE A 40 12.83 5.73 1.64
CA ILE A 40 12.50 4.47 2.33
C ILE A 40 13.24 4.36 3.67
N GLU A 41 14.55 4.60 3.70
CA GLU A 41 15.35 4.54 4.95
C GLU A 41 14.88 5.57 5.97
N GLY A 42 14.58 6.80 5.53
CA GLY A 42 14.04 7.84 6.39
C GLY A 42 12.68 7.46 6.97
N LEU A 43 11.79 6.91 6.13
CA LEU A 43 10.46 6.48 6.54
C LEU A 43 10.50 5.26 7.47
N ALA A 44 11.42 4.32 7.25
CA ALA A 44 11.64 3.16 8.11
C ALA A 44 12.03 3.61 9.54
N GLY A 45 12.93 4.59 9.63
CA GLY A 45 13.31 5.22 10.88
C GLY A 45 12.15 5.92 11.58
N GLU A 46 11.31 6.65 10.83
CA GLU A 46 10.10 7.30 11.38
C GLU A 46 9.08 6.28 11.92
N MET A 47 8.88 5.16 11.20
CA MET A 47 7.93 4.11 11.58
C MET A 47 8.47 3.13 12.63
N ASN A 48 9.74 3.27 13.04
CA ASN A 48 10.43 2.31 13.91
C ASN A 48 10.34 0.87 13.35
N MET A 49 10.52 0.74 12.03
CA MET A 49 10.56 -0.54 11.32
C MET A 49 12.00 -0.80 10.84
N PRO A 50 12.53 -2.03 10.97
CA PRO A 50 13.88 -2.36 10.52
C PRO A 50 14.03 -2.21 9.00
N SER A 51 12.98 -2.51 8.24
CA SER A 51 12.91 -2.32 6.79
C SER A 51 11.47 -2.09 6.36
N LEU A 52 11.31 -1.50 5.18
CA LEU A 52 10.03 -1.41 4.47
C LEU A 52 10.07 -2.33 3.24
N PRO A 53 8.91 -2.65 2.66
CA PRO A 53 8.82 -3.43 1.43
C PRO A 53 9.72 -2.90 0.31
N GLU A 54 10.36 -3.81 -0.44
CA GLU A 54 11.23 -3.44 -1.57
C GLU A 54 10.52 -2.54 -2.60
N MET A 55 9.26 -2.86 -2.92
CA MET A 55 8.44 -2.09 -3.84
C MET A 55 7.37 -1.30 -3.07
N LEU A 56 7.79 -0.23 -2.40
CA LEU A 56 6.87 0.67 -1.68
C LEU A 56 6.37 1.81 -2.58
N PHE A 57 5.07 1.87 -2.81
CA PHE A 57 4.44 2.96 -3.57
C PHE A 57 3.80 4.01 -2.64
N GLY A 58 4.64 4.83 -2.01
CA GLY A 58 4.21 5.82 -1.00
C GLY A 58 3.18 6.85 -1.48
N ASP A 59 3.25 7.23 -2.75
CA ASP A 59 2.33 8.20 -3.36
C ASP A 59 1.11 7.54 -4.04
N ASN A 60 0.98 6.21 -3.97
CA ASN A 60 -0.18 5.53 -4.51
C ASN A 60 -1.37 5.70 -3.58
N ILE A 61 -2.53 5.96 -4.19
CA ILE A 61 -3.75 6.16 -3.42
C ILE A 61 -4.96 5.67 -4.21
N LEU A 62 -5.83 4.94 -3.52
CA LEU A 62 -7.20 4.71 -3.95
C LEU A 62 -8.12 5.43 -2.97
N ARG A 63 -8.84 6.46 -3.42
CA ARG A 63 -9.68 7.31 -2.58
C ARG A 63 -11.11 7.32 -3.08
N ILE A 64 -12.07 7.22 -2.17
CA ILE A 64 -13.49 7.41 -2.41
C ILE A 64 -13.94 8.56 -1.52
N GLN A 65 -14.37 9.66 -2.12
CA GLN A 65 -14.70 10.89 -1.41
C GLN A 65 -16.09 11.39 -1.81
N HIS A 66 -16.89 11.77 -0.83
CA HIS A 66 -18.15 12.47 -1.02
C HIS A 66 -17.90 13.97 -1.21
N ASN A 67 -18.77 14.65 -1.95
CA ASN A 67 -18.69 16.11 -2.14
C ASN A 67 -18.76 16.93 -0.84
N ASP A 68 -19.30 16.35 0.24
CA ASP A 68 -19.32 16.96 1.58
C ASP A 68 -17.95 16.87 2.30
N GLY A 69 -16.94 16.30 1.65
CA GLY A 69 -15.55 16.26 2.11
C GLY A 69 -15.15 15.00 2.87
N TYR A 70 -16.11 14.20 3.35
CA TYR A 70 -15.82 12.91 4.01
C TYR A 70 -15.56 11.78 3.02
N GLY A 71 -14.89 10.72 3.47
CA GLY A 71 -14.63 9.56 2.63
C GLY A 71 -13.69 8.56 3.27
N ILE A 72 -13.12 7.71 2.42
CA ILE A 72 -12.12 6.71 2.79
C ILE A 72 -11.03 6.67 1.72
N GLU A 73 -9.79 6.46 2.15
CA GLU A 73 -8.68 6.22 1.24
C GLU A 73 -7.83 5.04 1.68
N PHE A 74 -7.08 4.49 0.73
CA PHE A 74 -6.15 3.40 0.92
C PHE A 74 -4.78 3.86 0.43
N ASN A 75 -3.80 3.88 1.32
CA ASN A 75 -2.43 4.27 1.03
C ASN A 75 -1.44 3.33 1.74
N ALA A 76 -0.22 3.22 1.22
CA ALA A 76 0.78 2.28 1.72
C ALA A 76 1.28 2.63 3.13
N ILE A 77 1.42 3.93 3.42
CA ILE A 77 2.02 4.44 4.65
C ILE A 77 1.16 4.09 5.86
N ASP A 78 -0.14 4.34 5.79
CA ASP A 78 -1.08 4.00 6.88
C ASP A 78 -1.27 2.49 7.03
N ALA A 79 -1.12 1.73 5.94
CA ALA A 79 -1.10 0.28 6.00
C ALA A 79 0.11 -0.24 6.77
N LEU A 80 1.31 0.30 6.49
CA LEU A 80 2.56 -0.08 7.16
C LEU A 80 2.59 0.32 8.63
N ARG A 81 2.00 1.46 8.99
CA ARG A 81 1.85 1.89 10.41
C ARG A 81 1.06 0.91 11.28
N ARG A 82 0.26 0.03 10.66
CA ARG A 82 -0.53 -1.00 11.35
C ARG A 82 0.13 -2.38 11.34
N VAL A 83 1.30 -2.51 10.74
CA VAL A 83 2.08 -3.75 10.84
C VAL A 83 2.45 -3.98 12.29
N ASN A 84 2.23 -5.20 12.76
CA ASN A 84 2.45 -5.56 14.15
C ASN A 84 3.96 -5.66 14.42
N ASN A 85 4.50 -4.61 15.03
CA ASN A 85 5.93 -4.55 15.35
C ASN A 85 6.30 -5.23 16.69
N MET A 86 5.35 -5.85 17.41
CA MET A 86 5.60 -6.25 18.81
C MET A 86 5.04 -7.59 19.29
N GLU A 87 4.06 -8.20 18.62
CA GLU A 87 3.45 -9.45 19.10
C GLU A 87 3.34 -10.50 17.98
N ASP A 88 3.98 -11.66 18.19
CA ASP A 88 3.92 -12.86 17.36
C ASP A 88 4.51 -12.77 15.93
N ALA A 89 5.84 -12.85 15.88
CA ALA A 89 6.59 -13.00 14.63
C ALA A 89 6.35 -14.36 13.99
N VAL A 90 5.73 -14.39 12.81
CA VAL A 90 5.88 -15.50 11.87
C VAL A 90 7.33 -15.48 11.39
N LYS A 91 8.13 -16.44 11.86
CA LYS A 91 9.53 -16.56 11.47
C LYS A 91 9.62 -17.26 10.11
N VAL A 92 10.10 -16.56 9.10
CA VAL A 92 10.62 -17.19 7.87
C VAL A 92 11.94 -17.89 8.23
N ALA A 93 12.29 -18.99 7.56
CA ALA A 93 13.46 -19.82 7.90
C ALA A 93 14.79 -19.04 8.01
N CYS A 94 14.94 -17.97 7.22
CA CYS A 94 16.12 -17.08 7.22
C CYS A 94 15.97 -15.81 8.07
N ALA A 95 14.89 -15.67 8.85
CA ALA A 95 14.68 -14.49 9.69
C ALA A 95 15.83 -14.26 10.69
N GLN A 96 16.51 -15.35 11.11
CA GLN A 96 17.69 -15.25 11.98
C GLN A 96 18.93 -14.73 11.23
N GLU A 97 19.16 -15.16 9.98
CA GLU A 97 20.28 -14.66 9.14
C GLU A 97 20.08 -13.19 8.72
N TRP A 98 18.83 -12.75 8.53
CA TRP A 98 18.51 -11.33 8.28
C TRP A 98 18.71 -10.46 9.53
N GLN A 99 18.44 -11.01 10.72
CA GLN A 99 18.76 -10.37 11.99
C GLN A 99 20.28 -10.29 12.21
N GLU A 100 21.01 -11.36 11.92
CA GLU A 100 22.46 -11.47 12.13
C GLU A 100 23.27 -10.63 11.12
N SER A 101 22.88 -10.60 9.84
CA SER A 101 23.55 -9.75 8.82
C SER A 101 23.46 -8.25 9.09
N ARG A 102 22.46 -7.81 9.86
CA ARG A 102 22.32 -6.40 10.29
C ARG A 102 22.94 -6.09 11.65
N ALA A 103 23.15 -7.11 12.50
CA ALA A 103 23.84 -6.96 13.78
C ALA A 103 25.34 -6.65 13.61
N ASP A 104 25.91 -6.93 12.43
CA ASP A 104 27.32 -6.67 12.10
C ASP A 104 27.59 -5.22 11.64
N SER A 105 26.55 -4.38 11.55
CA SER A 105 26.70 -2.92 11.46
C SER A 105 26.89 -2.35 12.87
N GLU A 106 28.01 -1.66 13.13
CA GLU A 106 28.54 -1.33 14.47
C GLU A 106 27.67 -0.45 15.40
N HIS A 107 26.36 -0.26 15.16
CA HIS A 107 25.54 0.73 15.87
C HIS A 107 24.26 0.24 16.56
N SER A 108 24.03 -1.05 16.78
CA SER A 108 22.94 -1.47 17.69
C SER A 108 23.16 -2.84 18.35
N LYS A 109 23.73 -2.82 19.56
CA LYS A 109 23.58 -3.91 20.55
C LYS A 109 22.24 -3.80 21.28
N GLU A 110 21.18 -3.35 20.61
CA GLU A 110 19.84 -3.40 21.17
C GLU A 110 19.16 -4.68 20.70
N VAL A 111 18.71 -5.46 21.68
CA VAL A 111 17.94 -6.70 21.51
C VAL A 111 16.98 -6.58 20.33
N VAL A 112 17.28 -7.27 19.23
CA VAL A 112 16.47 -7.23 18.01
C VAL A 112 15.11 -7.81 18.36
N ARG A 113 14.12 -6.93 18.44
CA ARG A 113 12.75 -7.30 18.79
C ARG A 113 12.20 -8.24 17.71
N PRO A 114 11.38 -9.24 18.07
CA PRO A 114 10.66 -10.04 17.09
C PRO A 114 9.88 -9.09 16.18
N TYR A 115 10.18 -9.15 14.88
CA TYR A 115 9.60 -8.29 13.86
C TYR A 115 8.92 -9.16 12.81
N ASP A 116 7.75 -8.71 12.35
CA ASP A 116 7.03 -9.36 11.27
C ASP A 116 7.59 -8.94 9.91
N TRP A 117 8.42 -9.80 9.35
CA TRP A 117 9.00 -9.62 8.01
C TRP A 117 7.99 -9.80 6.88
N THR A 118 6.77 -10.26 7.19
CA THR A 118 5.71 -10.46 6.19
C THR A 118 4.86 -9.22 5.97
N TYR A 119 5.09 -8.14 6.72
CA TYR A 119 4.32 -6.89 6.65
C TYR A 119 2.81 -7.11 6.81
N THR A 120 2.41 -8.07 7.67
CA THR A 120 1.00 -8.36 7.93
C THR A 120 0.35 -7.15 8.59
N THR A 121 -0.73 -6.66 7.98
CA THR A 121 -1.46 -5.47 8.43
C THR A 121 -2.95 -5.74 8.53
N ASP A 122 -3.59 -5.21 9.58
CA ASP A 122 -5.03 -5.24 9.75
C ASP A 122 -5.74 -4.02 9.12
N TYR A 123 -5.00 -3.22 8.34
CA TYR A 123 -5.46 -1.97 7.75
C TYR A 123 -6.75 -2.13 6.94
N ARG A 124 -7.73 -1.27 7.23
CA ARG A 124 -9.06 -1.27 6.61
C ARG A 124 -9.38 0.02 5.86
N GLY A 125 -8.36 0.82 5.55
CA GLY A 125 -8.51 2.15 5.00
C GLY A 125 -8.45 3.26 6.06
N THR A 126 -8.15 4.46 5.60
CA THR A 126 -8.05 5.70 6.38
C THR A 126 -9.29 6.54 6.12
N LEU A 127 -10.04 6.86 7.17
CA LEU A 127 -11.22 7.71 7.07
C LEU A 127 -10.82 9.18 6.98
N ILE A 128 -11.29 9.86 5.95
CA ILE A 128 -10.99 11.27 5.69
C ILE A 128 -12.22 12.16 5.89
N GLY A 129 -11.97 13.44 6.19
CA GLY A 129 -12.97 14.50 6.33
C GLY A 129 -12.70 15.38 7.55
N GLU A 130 -12.67 16.71 7.34
CA GLU A 130 -12.35 17.69 8.39
C GLU A 130 -13.56 18.02 9.27
N ASN A 131 -14.69 18.35 8.65
CA ASN A 131 -15.91 18.77 9.35
C ASN A 131 -16.91 17.63 9.54
N MET A 132 -16.85 16.62 8.68
CA MET A 132 -17.72 15.45 8.68
C MET A 132 -16.85 14.23 8.42
N GLN A 133 -17.08 13.14 9.15
CA GLN A 133 -16.33 11.90 9.00
C GLN A 133 -17.30 10.72 9.09
N MET A 134 -16.97 9.64 8.38
CA MET A 134 -17.72 8.38 8.48
C MET A 134 -17.58 7.80 9.90
N LYS A 135 -18.67 7.28 10.46
CA LYS A 135 -18.64 6.61 11.77
C LYS A 135 -18.69 5.10 11.58
N VAL A 136 -17.64 4.41 12.04
CA VAL A 136 -17.62 2.95 12.07
C VAL A 136 -18.48 2.46 13.24
N VAL A 137 -19.51 1.67 12.93
CA VAL A 137 -20.39 1.05 13.92
C VAL A 137 -20.42 -0.46 13.70
N LYS A 138 -20.58 -1.21 14.80
CA LYS A 138 -20.78 -2.65 14.70
C LYS A 138 -22.14 -2.91 14.05
N THR A 139 -22.17 -3.85 13.11
CA THR A 139 -23.39 -4.29 12.45
C THR A 139 -23.35 -5.81 12.22
N GLU A 140 -24.53 -6.43 12.23
CA GLU A 140 -24.72 -7.83 11.84
C GLU A 140 -24.99 -7.97 10.35
N GLU A 141 -25.21 -6.85 9.64
CA GLU A 141 -25.34 -6.82 8.19
C GLU A 141 -24.11 -7.44 7.52
N ARG A 142 -24.34 -8.08 6.38
CA ARG A 142 -23.32 -8.71 5.55
C ARG A 142 -23.38 -8.11 4.17
N ILE A 143 -22.24 -8.15 3.46
CA ILE A 143 -22.21 -7.80 2.05
C ILE A 143 -23.09 -8.81 1.29
N ASP A 144 -24.05 -8.29 0.54
CA ASP A 144 -24.98 -9.10 -0.24
C ASP A 144 -24.25 -9.73 -1.43
N MET A 145 -23.95 -11.02 -1.30
CA MET A 145 -23.20 -11.77 -2.32
C MET A 145 -23.99 -11.95 -3.63
N GLU A 146 -25.32 -11.89 -3.60
CA GLU A 146 -26.12 -12.02 -4.82
C GLU A 146 -26.06 -10.74 -5.65
N LYS A 147 -26.01 -9.57 -5.01
CA LYS A 147 -25.72 -8.30 -5.70
C LYS A 147 -24.35 -8.29 -6.35
N LEU A 148 -23.32 -8.87 -5.71
CA LEU A 148 -21.98 -8.96 -6.30
C LEU A 148 -21.88 -9.91 -7.50
N LYS A 149 -22.75 -10.92 -7.59
CA LYS A 149 -22.79 -11.86 -8.73
C LYS A 149 -23.58 -11.32 -9.92
N ALA A 150 -24.36 -10.27 -9.73
CA ALA A 150 -25.16 -9.67 -10.79
C ALA A 150 -24.27 -9.22 -11.95
N ARG A 151 -24.65 -9.61 -13.17
CA ARG A 151 -23.93 -9.20 -14.39
C ARG A 151 -24.41 -7.83 -14.85
N GLU A 152 -23.91 -6.81 -14.18
CA GLU A 152 -24.14 -5.41 -14.53
C GLU A 152 -22.98 -4.89 -15.38
N GLN A 153 -23.24 -3.80 -16.12
CA GLN A 153 -22.18 -3.14 -16.89
C GLN A 153 -21.21 -2.45 -15.93
N ILE A 154 -19.93 -2.81 -16.02
CA ILE A 154 -18.86 -2.13 -15.30
C ILE A 154 -18.67 -0.74 -15.93
N MET A 155 -18.94 0.29 -15.14
CA MET A 155 -18.78 1.69 -15.53
C MET A 155 -17.36 2.19 -15.24
N PHE A 156 -16.75 1.68 -14.17
CA PHE A 156 -15.39 2.00 -13.78
C PHE A 156 -14.75 0.81 -13.08
N PHE A 157 -13.50 0.53 -13.40
CA PHE A 157 -12.67 -0.43 -12.69
C PHE A 157 -11.27 0.14 -12.58
N ASP A 158 -10.68 0.00 -11.40
CA ASP A 158 -9.27 0.30 -11.23
C ASP A 158 -8.62 -0.56 -10.13
N GLU A 159 -7.30 -0.71 -10.24
CA GLU A 159 -6.44 -1.37 -9.26
C GLU A 159 -5.19 -0.53 -8.99
N VAL A 160 -4.90 -0.35 -7.70
CA VAL A 160 -3.77 0.42 -7.20
C VAL A 160 -2.95 -0.46 -6.26
N LEU A 161 -1.74 -0.80 -6.66
CA LEU A 161 -0.75 -1.49 -5.82
C LEU A 161 -0.20 -0.51 -4.78
N LEU A 162 -0.14 -0.88 -3.51
CA LEU A 162 0.40 0.01 -2.45
C LEU A 162 1.81 -0.41 -2.04
N PHE A 163 2.03 -1.72 -1.81
CA PHE A 163 3.37 -2.27 -1.67
C PHE A 163 3.45 -3.73 -2.07
N GLU A 164 4.67 -4.16 -2.38
CA GLU A 164 5.03 -5.56 -2.66
C GLU A 164 6.45 -5.85 -2.14
N ASP A 165 6.67 -7.07 -1.65
CA ASP A 165 7.96 -7.58 -1.17
C ASP A 165 8.06 -9.08 -1.48
N GLU A 166 9.19 -9.53 -2.03
CA GLU A 166 9.43 -10.93 -2.40
C GLU A 166 9.99 -11.79 -1.25
N LEU A 167 10.06 -11.24 -0.04
CA LEU A 167 10.54 -11.91 1.18
C LEU A 167 11.90 -12.61 0.95
N HIS A 168 12.78 -11.98 0.17
CA HIS A 168 14.04 -12.54 -0.33
C HIS A 168 13.87 -13.91 -1.02
N ASP A 169 12.98 -14.00 -2.01
CA ASP A 169 12.66 -15.22 -2.78
C ASP A 169 11.95 -16.33 -1.98
N HIS A 170 11.48 -16.04 -0.76
CA HIS A 170 10.79 -17.04 0.09
C HIS A 170 9.27 -16.92 0.02
N GLY A 171 8.73 -15.98 -0.73
CA GLY A 171 7.29 -15.79 -0.91
C GLY A 171 6.97 -14.45 -1.56
N VAL A 172 5.75 -13.97 -1.33
CA VAL A 172 5.33 -12.61 -1.69
C VAL A 172 4.43 -12.06 -0.59
N SER A 173 4.69 -10.83 -0.18
CA SER A 173 3.76 -10.00 0.58
C SER A 173 3.33 -8.83 -0.29
N MET A 174 2.03 -8.70 -0.53
CA MET A 174 1.49 -7.70 -1.44
C MET A 174 0.17 -7.16 -0.90
N ILE A 175 -0.02 -5.83 -0.99
CA ILE A 175 -1.31 -5.20 -0.75
C ILE A 175 -1.70 -4.30 -1.93
N SER A 176 -2.88 -4.54 -2.49
CA SER A 176 -3.48 -3.70 -3.52
C SER A 176 -4.94 -3.37 -3.20
N GLY A 177 -5.39 -2.19 -3.63
CA GLY A 177 -6.78 -1.77 -3.57
C GLY A 177 -7.41 -1.88 -4.95
N LYS A 178 -8.55 -2.56 -5.05
CA LYS A 178 -9.35 -2.65 -6.29
C LYS A 178 -10.72 -2.05 -6.06
N ILE A 179 -11.26 -1.39 -7.08
CA ILE A 179 -12.62 -0.86 -7.07
C ILE A 179 -13.35 -1.22 -8.36
N VAL A 180 -14.62 -1.58 -8.23
CA VAL A 180 -15.55 -1.77 -9.34
C VAL A 180 -16.77 -0.90 -9.08
N SER A 181 -17.12 -0.06 -10.04
CA SER A 181 -18.41 0.65 -10.07
C SER A 181 -19.26 0.07 -11.19
N ASN A 182 -20.45 -0.42 -10.83
CA ASN A 182 -21.46 -0.88 -11.78
C ASN A 182 -22.48 0.22 -12.07
N ARG A 183 -23.31 0.01 -13.10
CA ARG A 183 -24.38 0.91 -13.53
C ARG A 183 -25.63 0.82 -12.64
#